data_AF-A0A9D8MZV8-F1
#
_entry.id   AF-A0A9D8MZV8-F1
#
_cell.length_a   1.000
_cell.length_b   1.000
_cell.length_c   1.000
_cell.angle_alpha   90.00
_cell.angle_beta   90.00
_cell.angle_gamma   90.00
#
_symmetry.space_group_name_H-M   'P 1'
#
loop_
_entity.id
_entity.type
_entity.pdbx_description
1 polymer ?
#
loop_
_entity_poly.entity_id
_entity_poly.type
_entity_poly.pdbx_seq_one_letter_code
_entity_poly.pdbx_strand_id
1 'polypeptide(L)'
;MTQTKQTNNKKTNISKNKQKHHLGLSAIIAYAMALGALAVSGKFVVNKIRDKIEKSDDDETFKPETFGAYYDRMRSITPLLIGDLIAKEGVHVNKQGMHTPYLDSRGVWTIGFGSTKLKNGQRVTKNTQPISTEDAYELARWHLEDGETYFCLYCYDTEYKTVNVKDVSEAFGMGSIIYNSYSKLIENKESKNCKERFTLLRNLYEEKGFGVTDQEVKDLFAKYPVIDATSFGNAWLSGKSKRVVADKLGGFLAGGRGLYWRRWLEAGLITGDVTPQMLLDCPVNGMYEFFQCMGEEKEAFFVKDVAGRPQVNRKTYKKFKLWLNAPVNKDGQSIAHWKKVRDYMPDYALSACDGVVCKLGKRASKEQRIAQRKIAKETYVMTYEDAYNAAIDAYRAGNYESAARQLEALSAEYPDNALLHNDLAATYNHLGRYEEAIKHAQEIVRRIGDKSQYAAAQYNAGFAYEQLGKLDQALANYRLSVNNGNHKVQSDVTRVTNKIRNNTKSKPKKVAFNDAAGRVKTKGMKPQVLKGLSPRGRV
;
A
#
# COMPACT_ATOMS: atom_id res chain seq x y z
N MET A 1 15.32 83.75 9.08
CA MET A 1 16.74 83.46 8.77
C MET A 1 16.78 82.53 7.57
N THR A 2 17.16 83.11 6.42
CA THR A 2 17.98 82.54 5.32
C THR A 2 18.07 81.00 5.18
N GLN A 3 17.93 80.35 4.02
CA GLN A 3 17.79 80.73 2.60
C GLN A 3 17.53 79.43 1.78
N THR A 4 16.60 79.47 0.81
CA THR A 4 16.66 79.02 -0.62
C THR A 4 17.56 77.84 -1.04
N LYS A 5 17.22 76.93 -1.98
CA LYS A 5 16.68 77.04 -3.38
C LYS A 5 16.43 75.59 -3.90
N GLN A 6 15.31 75.20 -4.54
CA GLN A 6 14.98 75.31 -6.00
C GLN A 6 16.13 74.88 -6.95
N THR A 7 16.03 74.15 -8.07
CA THR A 7 14.96 73.55 -8.92
C THR A 7 15.63 72.88 -10.15
N ASN A 8 14.93 71.93 -10.77
CA ASN A 8 14.81 71.67 -12.23
C ASN A 8 15.98 71.19 -13.12
N ASN A 9 15.78 69.96 -13.65
CA ASN A 9 15.49 69.64 -15.07
C ASN A 9 16.31 70.32 -16.19
N LYS A 10 16.99 69.50 -17.01
CA LYS A 10 16.97 69.64 -18.50
C LYS A 10 17.41 68.38 -19.24
N LYS A 11 16.58 68.02 -20.22
CA LYS A 11 16.70 67.00 -21.27
C LYS A 11 17.62 67.46 -22.43
N THR A 12 17.83 66.52 -23.36
CA THR A 12 18.15 66.62 -24.82
C THR A 12 19.64 66.57 -25.18
N ASN A 13 20.14 65.93 -26.25
CA ASN A 13 19.57 65.20 -27.41
C ASN A 13 20.71 64.34 -28.06
N ILE A 14 20.47 63.09 -28.45
CA ILE A 14 20.33 62.55 -29.83
C ILE A 14 21.51 62.75 -30.81
N SER A 15 22.12 61.64 -31.23
CA SER A 15 22.46 61.32 -32.65
C SER A 15 22.52 59.77 -32.78
N LYS A 16 21.55 59.09 -33.40
CA LYS A 16 21.36 58.75 -34.83
C LYS A 16 22.52 57.96 -35.47
N ASN A 17 22.33 56.64 -35.62
CA ASN A 17 22.42 56.05 -36.96
C ASN A 17 21.49 54.83 -37.13
N LYS A 18 20.86 54.75 -38.31
CA LYS A 18 19.78 53.83 -38.74
C LYS A 18 20.34 52.70 -39.60
N GLN A 19 19.76 51.49 -39.51
CA GLN A 19 19.19 50.70 -40.63
C GLN A 19 18.71 49.32 -40.10
N LYS A 20 17.40 49.13 -39.91
CA LYS A 20 16.45 48.36 -40.77
C LYS A 20 16.80 46.87 -40.96
N HIS A 21 16.00 45.96 -40.40
CA HIS A 21 15.04 45.11 -41.13
C HIS A 21 14.09 44.32 -40.19
N HIS A 22 12.80 44.31 -40.58
CA HIS A 22 11.66 43.38 -40.35
C HIS A 22 11.55 42.59 -39.03
N LEU A 23 10.59 42.93 -38.15
CA LEU A 23 9.15 42.54 -38.06
C LEU A 23 8.90 41.39 -37.07
N GLY A 24 8.06 41.66 -36.05
CA GLY A 24 7.27 40.65 -35.34
C GLY A 24 7.60 40.42 -33.86
N LEU A 25 6.58 40.56 -33.00
CA LEU A 25 6.41 39.87 -31.70
C LEU A 25 7.15 40.34 -30.42
N SER A 26 7.54 41.61 -30.24
CA SER A 26 8.23 42.06 -29.00
C SER A 26 7.44 42.93 -28.02
N ALA A 27 6.12 43.10 -28.19
CA ALA A 27 5.28 43.81 -27.20
C ALA A 27 4.68 42.91 -26.10
N ILE A 28 4.77 41.58 -26.23
CA ILE A 28 4.31 40.62 -25.20
C ILE A 28 5.47 40.19 -24.28
N ILE A 29 6.73 40.45 -24.66
CA ILE A 29 7.93 39.98 -23.94
C ILE A 29 8.34 40.93 -22.79
N ALA A 30 7.97 42.22 -22.85
CA ALA A 30 8.36 43.19 -21.81
C ALA A 30 7.61 43.01 -20.47
N TYR A 31 6.41 42.40 -20.46
CA TYR A 31 5.70 42.05 -19.22
C TYR A 31 6.15 40.69 -18.66
N ALA A 32 6.78 39.84 -19.49
CA ALA A 32 7.32 38.54 -19.09
C ALA A 32 8.70 38.62 -18.41
N MET A 33 9.48 39.67 -18.65
CA MET A 33 10.84 39.79 -18.07
C MET A 33 10.88 40.29 -16.62
N ALA A 34 9.79 40.82 -16.07
CA ALA A 34 9.71 41.14 -14.63
C ALA A 34 9.36 39.93 -13.74
N LEU A 35 8.80 38.85 -14.31
CA LEU A 35 8.50 37.60 -13.61
C LEU A 35 9.66 36.58 -13.65
N GLY A 36 10.66 36.81 -14.51
CA GLY A 36 11.82 35.93 -14.66
C GLY A 36 12.89 36.05 -13.57
N ALA A 37 12.92 37.14 -12.80
CA ALA A 37 13.99 37.39 -11.82
C ALA A 37 13.72 36.79 -10.42
N LEU A 38 12.49 36.37 -10.11
CA LEU A 38 12.14 35.72 -8.82
C LEU A 38 12.18 34.18 -8.89
N ALA A 39 12.20 33.60 -10.09
CA ALA A 39 12.24 32.15 -10.29
C ALA A 39 13.67 31.56 -10.28
N VAL A 40 14.70 32.39 -10.34
CA VAL A 40 16.10 31.94 -10.44
C VAL A 40 16.78 31.79 -9.07
N SER A 41 16.34 32.50 -8.03
CA SER A 41 16.91 32.35 -6.67
C SER A 41 16.38 31.12 -5.91
N GLY A 42 15.13 30.70 -6.16
CA GLY A 42 14.55 29.48 -5.58
C GLY A 42 15.05 28.19 -6.25
N LYS A 43 15.27 28.20 -7.57
CA LYS A 43 15.82 27.03 -8.30
C LYS A 43 17.29 26.77 -7.98
N PHE A 44 18.07 27.78 -7.64
CA PHE A 44 19.49 27.61 -7.31
C PHE A 44 19.71 26.95 -5.94
N VAL A 45 18.81 27.16 -4.97
CA VAL A 45 18.88 26.51 -3.64
C VAL A 45 18.35 25.07 -3.71
N VAL A 46 17.27 24.83 -4.45
CA VAL A 46 16.70 23.49 -4.63
C VAL A 46 17.63 22.56 -5.43
N ASN A 47 18.34 23.08 -6.43
CA ASN A 47 19.33 22.29 -7.17
C ASN A 47 20.62 22.03 -6.36
N LYS A 48 21.03 22.94 -5.45
CA LYS A 48 22.20 22.71 -4.58
C LYS A 48 21.94 21.67 -3.47
N ILE A 49 20.67 21.51 -3.07
CA ILE A 49 20.23 20.45 -2.15
C ILE A 49 20.08 19.13 -2.90
N ARG A 50 19.52 19.14 -4.11
CA ARG A 50 19.38 17.97 -4.97
C ARG A 50 20.73 17.39 -5.43
N ASP A 51 21.69 18.23 -5.79
CA ASP A 51 23.05 17.80 -6.16
C ASP A 51 23.88 17.31 -4.94
N LYS A 52 23.48 17.67 -3.71
CA LYS A 52 24.03 17.09 -2.48
C LYS A 52 23.44 15.72 -2.15
N ILE A 53 22.22 15.43 -2.57
CA ILE A 53 21.55 14.13 -2.39
C ILE A 53 22.11 13.09 -3.37
N GLU A 54 22.53 13.50 -4.58
CA GLU A 54 23.07 12.58 -5.60
C GLU A 54 24.59 12.31 -5.47
N LYS A 55 25.29 12.93 -4.50
CA LYS A 55 26.73 12.70 -4.25
C LYS A 55 27.05 12.08 -2.88
N SER A 56 26.06 11.57 -2.15
CA SER A 56 26.29 10.86 -0.89
C SER A 56 26.11 9.34 -1.02
N ASP A 57 26.47 8.74 -2.17
CA ASP A 57 26.58 7.28 -2.32
C ASP A 57 27.81 6.67 -1.60
N ASP A 58 28.36 7.41 -0.64
CA ASP A 58 28.92 6.94 0.63
C ASP A 58 27.87 6.18 1.47
N ASP A 59 28.20 4.98 1.95
CA ASP A 59 27.54 4.16 2.96
C ASP A 59 27.10 4.89 4.27
N GLU A 60 26.20 5.88 4.22
CA GLU A 60 25.64 6.50 5.41
C GLU A 60 24.27 5.87 5.73
N THR A 61 24.33 4.74 6.43
CA THR A 61 23.39 4.56 7.54
C THR A 61 23.29 5.92 8.27
N PHE A 62 22.16 6.65 8.15
CA PHE A 62 21.92 7.89 8.95
C PHE A 62 22.60 7.73 10.30
N LYS A 63 23.50 8.65 10.62
CA LYS A 63 24.32 8.52 11.81
C LYS A 63 23.39 8.26 13.01
N PRO A 64 23.78 7.36 13.95
CA PRO A 64 23.09 7.27 15.23
C PRO A 64 22.82 8.68 15.75
N GLU A 65 21.67 8.91 16.39
CA GLU A 65 21.34 10.23 16.97
C GLU A 65 21.05 11.33 15.93
N THR A 66 20.37 10.97 14.83
CA THR A 66 19.82 11.92 13.85
C THR A 66 18.31 11.76 13.69
N PHE A 67 17.64 12.80 13.20
CA PHE A 67 16.22 12.74 12.86
C PHE A 67 15.95 11.66 11.81
N GLY A 68 16.83 11.44 10.83
CA GLY A 68 16.68 10.36 9.85
C GLY A 68 16.67 8.97 10.48
N ALA A 69 17.54 8.73 11.47
CA ALA A 69 17.54 7.47 12.22
C ALA A 69 16.26 7.31 13.07
N TYR A 70 15.76 8.39 13.66
CA TYR A 70 14.48 8.40 14.39
C TYR A 70 13.29 8.13 13.45
N TYR A 71 13.24 8.84 12.33
CA TYR A 71 12.22 8.76 11.30
C TYR A 71 12.05 7.33 10.79
N ASP A 72 13.17 6.66 10.47
CA ASP A 72 13.15 5.27 10.00
C ASP A 72 12.50 4.32 11.01
N ARG A 73 12.77 4.52 12.30
CA ARG A 73 12.18 3.73 13.39
C ARG A 73 10.67 3.95 13.45
N MET A 74 10.23 5.19 13.29
CA MET A 74 8.81 5.59 13.40
C MET A 74 7.97 5.19 12.19
N ARG A 75 8.56 5.08 11.00
CA ARG A 75 7.82 4.75 9.76
C ARG A 75 6.99 3.47 9.84
N SER A 76 7.43 2.51 10.65
CA SER A 76 6.71 1.24 10.88
C SER A 76 5.34 1.42 11.55
N ILE A 77 5.09 2.55 12.21
CA ILE A 77 3.81 2.84 12.87
C ILE A 77 2.90 3.79 12.07
N THR A 78 3.35 4.33 10.93
CA THR A 78 2.55 5.23 10.11
C THR A 78 1.20 4.62 9.69
N PRO A 79 1.13 3.35 9.24
CA PRO A 79 -0.14 2.73 8.88
C PRO A 79 -1.15 2.72 10.04
N LEU A 80 -0.66 2.44 11.26
CA LEU A 80 -1.50 2.42 12.45
C LEU A 80 -2.05 3.82 12.75
N LEU A 81 -1.20 4.87 12.69
CA LEU A 81 -1.59 6.30 12.81
C LEU A 81 -2.70 6.68 11.85
N ILE A 82 -2.60 6.27 10.60
CA ILE A 82 -3.64 6.54 9.60
C ILE A 82 -4.91 5.75 9.91
N GLY A 83 -4.80 4.51 10.37
CA GLY A 83 -5.95 3.71 10.82
C GLY A 83 -6.74 4.35 11.96
N ASP A 84 -6.04 4.92 12.94
CA ASP A 84 -6.65 5.69 14.01
C ASP A 84 -7.42 6.92 13.48
N LEU A 85 -6.84 7.66 12.53
CA LEU A 85 -7.50 8.79 11.90
C LEU A 85 -8.79 8.37 11.19
N ILE A 86 -8.77 7.25 10.45
CA ILE A 86 -9.94 6.69 9.77
C ILE A 86 -11.00 6.26 10.79
N ALA A 87 -10.60 5.56 11.86
CA ALA A 87 -11.52 5.08 12.88
C ALA A 87 -12.27 6.24 13.57
N LYS A 88 -11.61 7.39 13.71
CA LYS A 88 -12.17 8.57 14.36
C LYS A 88 -12.94 9.48 13.39
N GLU A 89 -12.35 9.94 12.28
CA GLU A 89 -13.01 10.89 11.36
C GLU A 89 -13.94 10.23 10.35
N GLY A 90 -13.76 8.93 10.10
CA GLY A 90 -14.45 8.25 9.01
C GLY A 90 -13.85 8.50 7.65
N VAL A 91 -14.63 8.14 6.63
CA VAL A 91 -14.29 8.32 5.23
C VAL A 91 -15.48 8.96 4.51
N HIS A 92 -15.20 9.99 3.71
CA HIS A 92 -16.18 10.72 2.93
C HIS A 92 -15.88 10.56 1.44
N VAL A 93 -16.65 9.69 0.78
CA VAL A 93 -16.47 9.37 -0.64
C VAL A 93 -17.73 9.64 -1.46
N ASN A 94 -17.54 9.99 -2.73
CA ASN A 94 -18.63 10.09 -3.69
C ASN A 94 -19.07 8.71 -4.22
N LYS A 95 -20.04 8.67 -5.15
CA LYS A 95 -20.56 7.44 -5.74
C LYS A 95 -19.50 6.59 -6.47
N GLN A 96 -18.40 7.21 -6.89
CA GLN A 96 -17.27 6.57 -7.55
C GLN A 96 -16.20 6.09 -6.55
N GLY A 97 -16.42 6.25 -5.24
CA GLY A 97 -15.46 5.88 -4.22
C GLY A 97 -14.29 6.87 -4.05
N MET A 98 -14.36 8.05 -4.67
CA MET A 98 -13.32 9.08 -4.57
C MET A 98 -13.56 9.95 -3.32
N HIS A 99 -12.51 10.23 -2.57
CA HIS A 99 -12.56 11.04 -1.35
C HIS A 99 -12.88 12.49 -1.67
N THR A 100 -13.97 13.00 -1.11
CA THR A 100 -14.44 14.37 -1.31
C THR A 100 -14.13 15.24 -0.10
N PRO A 101 -13.95 16.57 -0.26
CA PRO A 101 -13.81 17.47 0.86
C PRO A 101 -15.03 17.43 1.79
N TYR A 102 -14.80 17.43 3.09
CA TYR A 102 -15.81 17.42 4.14
C TYR A 102 -15.42 18.36 5.28
N LEU A 103 -16.40 18.71 6.11
CA LEU A 103 -16.16 19.38 7.39
C LEU A 103 -15.94 18.31 8.44
N ASP A 104 -14.77 18.32 9.07
CA ASP A 104 -14.49 17.42 10.18
C ASP A 104 -15.32 17.77 11.42
N SER A 105 -15.14 16.99 12.49
CA SER A 105 -15.80 17.23 13.79
C SER A 105 -15.52 18.59 14.45
N ARG A 106 -14.57 19.38 13.93
CA ARG A 106 -14.23 20.75 14.37
C ARG A 106 -14.84 21.82 13.45
N GLY A 107 -15.48 21.43 12.36
CA GLY A 107 -15.95 22.35 11.32
C GLY A 107 -14.82 22.85 10.41
N VAL A 108 -13.73 22.10 10.27
CA VAL A 108 -12.59 22.44 9.40
C VAL A 108 -12.65 21.63 8.11
N TRP A 109 -12.48 22.32 6.98
CA TRP A 109 -12.41 21.68 5.66
C TRP A 109 -11.22 20.74 5.55
N THR A 110 -11.53 19.51 5.14
CA THR A 110 -10.65 18.37 5.24
C THR A 110 -10.92 17.42 4.07
N ILE A 111 -9.93 16.64 3.64
CA ILE A 111 -10.07 15.62 2.59
C ILE A 111 -9.33 14.34 2.99
N GLY A 112 -9.77 13.20 2.45
CA GLY A 112 -9.16 11.91 2.76
C GLY A 112 -9.34 11.55 4.22
N PHE A 113 -8.24 11.20 4.89
CA PHE A 113 -8.23 10.75 6.29
C PHE A 113 -7.89 11.87 7.28
N GLY A 114 -8.56 13.02 7.19
CA GLY A 114 -8.31 14.11 8.14
C GLY A 114 -7.34 15.21 7.67
N SER A 115 -6.94 15.23 6.40
CA SER A 115 -5.94 16.20 5.90
C SER A 115 -6.55 17.57 5.60
N THR A 116 -6.01 18.62 6.23
CA THR A 116 -6.50 20.02 6.09
C THR A 116 -5.73 20.83 5.03
N LYS A 117 -4.63 20.27 4.49
CA LYS A 117 -3.85 20.84 3.39
C LYS A 117 -3.42 19.75 2.42
N LEU A 118 -3.16 20.15 1.19
CA LEU A 118 -2.57 19.31 0.13
C LEU A 118 -1.03 19.36 0.20
N LYS A 119 -0.35 18.43 -0.51
CA LYS A 119 1.12 18.35 -0.55
C LYS A 119 1.80 19.65 -1.04
N ASN A 120 1.11 20.43 -1.89
CA ASN A 120 1.59 21.73 -2.37
C ASN A 120 1.36 22.89 -1.38
N GLY A 121 0.90 22.60 -0.15
CA GLY A 121 0.62 23.58 0.90
C GLY A 121 -0.73 24.29 0.81
N GLN A 122 -1.52 24.06 -0.25
CA GLN A 122 -2.85 24.66 -0.38
C GLN A 122 -3.80 24.12 0.69
N ARG A 123 -4.60 25.00 1.29
CA ARG A 123 -5.65 24.61 2.23
C ARG A 123 -6.77 23.88 1.50
N VAL A 124 -7.31 22.86 2.14
CA VAL A 124 -8.51 22.18 1.66
C VAL A 124 -9.71 23.12 1.81
N THR A 125 -10.56 23.12 0.80
CA THR A 125 -11.80 23.91 0.76
C THR A 125 -12.93 23.05 0.22
N LYS A 126 -14.16 23.55 0.27
CA LYS A 126 -15.32 22.90 -0.36
C LYS A 126 -15.15 22.60 -1.86
N ASN A 127 -14.26 23.32 -2.55
CA ASN A 127 -14.02 23.21 -3.99
C ASN A 127 -12.78 22.37 -4.33
N THR A 128 -12.10 21.80 -3.33
CA THR A 128 -10.94 20.94 -3.57
C THR A 128 -11.37 19.69 -4.34
N GLN A 129 -10.59 19.30 -5.36
CA GLN A 129 -10.95 18.17 -6.21
C GLN A 129 -10.91 16.85 -5.43
N PRO A 130 -11.81 15.91 -5.73
CA PRO A 130 -11.77 14.58 -5.11
C PRO A 130 -10.48 13.84 -5.41
N ILE A 131 -10.03 12.99 -4.49
CA ILE A 131 -8.78 12.21 -4.60
C ILE A 131 -9.04 10.72 -4.43
N SER A 132 -8.14 9.87 -4.92
CA SER A 132 -8.25 8.42 -4.73
C SER A 132 -7.97 8.03 -3.28
N THR A 133 -8.32 6.79 -2.88
CA THR A 133 -7.95 6.26 -1.55
C THR A 133 -6.44 6.18 -1.36
N GLU A 134 -5.69 5.82 -2.41
CA GLU A 134 -4.23 5.81 -2.38
C GLU A 134 -3.67 7.21 -2.15
N ASP A 135 -4.18 8.21 -2.88
CA ASP A 135 -3.76 9.60 -2.70
C ASP A 135 -4.12 10.13 -1.30
N ALA A 136 -5.26 9.71 -0.74
CA ALA A 136 -5.68 10.05 0.61
C ALA A 136 -4.71 9.46 1.66
N TYR A 137 -4.31 8.20 1.48
CA TYR A 137 -3.29 7.56 2.32
C TYR A 137 -1.96 8.28 2.22
N GLU A 138 -1.49 8.53 1.00
CA GLU A 138 -0.22 9.19 0.74
C GLU A 138 -0.17 10.64 1.24
N LEU A 139 -1.32 11.34 1.24
CA LEU A 139 -1.44 12.66 1.83
C LEU A 139 -1.36 12.60 3.36
N ALA A 140 -2.06 11.67 4.00
CA ALA A 140 -2.00 11.48 5.45
C ALA A 140 -0.60 11.06 5.91
N ARG A 141 0.02 10.10 5.19
CA ARG A 141 1.40 9.68 5.40
C ARG A 141 2.35 10.86 5.32
N TRP A 142 2.23 11.68 4.29
CA TRP A 142 3.05 12.89 4.13
C TRP A 142 2.92 13.83 5.33
N HIS A 143 1.71 14.11 5.83
CA HIS A 143 1.53 14.97 7.01
C HIS A 143 2.09 14.38 8.32
N LEU A 144 2.27 13.07 8.41
CA LEU A 144 2.85 12.40 9.58
C LEU A 144 4.38 12.32 9.50
N GLU A 145 4.88 11.96 8.31
CA GLU A 145 6.27 11.65 8.03
C GLU A 145 7.10 12.91 7.71
N ASP A 146 6.58 13.76 6.84
CA ASP A 146 7.23 15.00 6.37
C ASP A 146 6.69 16.23 7.12
N GLY A 147 5.43 16.13 7.57
CA GLY A 147 4.78 17.11 8.42
C GLY A 147 5.15 16.90 9.89
N GLU A 148 5.80 17.90 10.47
CA GLU A 148 5.85 18.36 11.88
C GLU A 148 5.73 17.33 13.04
N THR A 149 4.84 16.35 12.98
CA THR A 149 4.56 15.32 14.00
C THR A 149 5.80 14.52 14.40
N TYR A 150 6.42 13.77 13.48
CA TYR A 150 7.58 12.94 13.81
C TYR A 150 8.78 13.79 14.21
N PHE A 151 8.97 14.94 13.57
CA PHE A 151 10.05 15.86 13.94
C PHE A 151 9.85 16.44 15.34
N CYS A 152 8.64 16.85 15.70
CA CYS A 152 8.34 17.28 17.06
C CYS A 152 8.59 16.15 18.06
N LEU A 153 8.10 14.93 17.81
CA LEU A 153 8.35 13.79 18.69
C LEU A 153 9.86 13.51 18.86
N TYR A 154 10.62 13.57 17.77
CA TYR A 154 12.08 13.46 17.80
C TYR A 154 12.71 14.50 18.72
N CYS A 155 12.36 15.78 18.54
CA CYS A 155 12.91 16.85 19.39
C CYS A 155 12.69 16.58 20.88
N TYR A 156 11.52 16.06 21.25
CA TYR A 156 11.21 15.73 22.64
C TYR A 156 11.93 14.47 23.15
N ASP A 157 11.99 13.39 22.34
CA ASP A 157 12.73 12.15 22.65
C ASP A 157 14.22 12.44 22.87
N THR A 158 14.78 13.37 22.08
CA THR A 158 16.18 13.78 22.14
C THR A 158 16.51 14.63 23.37
N GLU A 159 15.70 15.65 23.66
CA GLU A 159 15.94 16.55 24.79
C GLU A 159 15.71 15.83 26.13
N TYR A 160 14.64 15.04 26.21
CA TYR A 160 14.18 14.47 27.46
C TYR A 160 14.33 12.96 27.43
N LYS A 161 15.41 12.43 28.02
CA LYS A 161 15.70 10.97 28.12
C LYS A 161 14.56 10.15 28.75
N THR A 162 13.66 10.83 29.45
CA THR A 162 12.44 10.33 30.09
C THR A 162 11.29 10.11 29.12
N VAL A 163 11.25 10.85 28.01
CA VAL A 163 10.37 10.62 26.87
C VAL A 163 10.97 9.44 26.12
N ASN A 164 10.28 8.31 26.15
CA ASN A 164 10.83 7.07 25.62
C ASN A 164 9.85 6.45 24.63
N VAL A 165 9.91 6.92 23.40
CA VAL A 165 9.05 6.43 22.31
C VAL A 165 9.62 5.09 21.78
N LYS A 166 9.62 4.06 22.63
CA LYS A 166 10.15 2.69 22.36
C LYS A 166 9.06 1.62 22.19
N ASP A 167 7.84 1.91 22.63
CA ASP A 167 6.69 1.02 22.48
C ASP A 167 5.70 1.58 21.46
N VAL A 168 5.07 0.69 20.68
CA VAL A 168 4.17 1.11 19.61
C VAL A 168 2.94 1.83 20.10
N SER A 169 2.34 1.35 21.19
CA SER A 169 1.15 1.99 21.76
C SER A 169 1.46 3.42 22.22
N GLU A 170 2.67 3.64 22.75
CA GLU A 170 3.15 4.96 23.16
C GLU A 170 3.47 5.86 21.98
N ALA A 171 4.21 5.37 20.98
CA ALA A 171 4.53 6.11 19.76
C ALA A 171 3.29 6.49 18.96
N PHE A 172 2.35 5.57 18.88
CA PHE A 172 1.08 5.74 18.21
C PHE A 172 0.16 6.71 18.96
N GLY A 173 -0.03 6.52 20.27
CA GLY A 173 -0.80 7.44 21.10
C GLY A 173 -0.22 8.87 21.08
N MET A 174 1.09 9.01 21.22
CA MET A 174 1.77 10.31 21.19
C MET A 174 1.76 10.96 19.80
N GLY A 175 1.99 10.17 18.74
CA GLY A 175 1.92 10.66 17.36
C GLY A 175 0.55 11.23 17.03
N SER A 176 -0.52 10.52 17.38
CA SER A 176 -1.89 11.02 17.22
C SER A 176 -2.10 12.34 17.96
N ILE A 177 -1.62 12.44 19.19
CA ILE A 177 -1.80 13.63 20.02
C ILE A 177 -1.06 14.84 19.43
N ILE A 178 0.21 14.68 19.08
CA ILE A 178 1.03 15.76 18.52
C ILE A 178 0.48 16.19 17.15
N TYR A 179 0.09 15.26 16.30
CA TYR A 179 -0.51 15.57 15.00
C TYR A 179 -1.69 16.55 15.13
N ASN A 180 -2.54 16.31 16.13
CA ASN A 180 -3.75 17.09 16.33
C ASN A 180 -3.56 18.37 17.15
N SER A 181 -2.60 18.39 18.07
CA SER A 181 -2.44 19.48 19.04
C SER A 181 -1.15 20.27 18.88
N TYR A 182 -0.27 19.87 17.96
CA TYR A 182 1.06 20.44 17.79
C TYR A 182 1.85 20.42 19.12
N SER A 183 2.77 21.37 19.32
CA SER A 183 3.49 21.59 20.58
C SER A 183 2.64 22.18 21.71
N LYS A 184 1.42 22.67 21.43
CA LYS A 184 0.57 23.40 22.40
C LYS A 184 0.09 22.57 23.57
N LEU A 185 0.16 21.25 23.41
CA LEU A 185 -0.26 20.32 24.45
C LEU A 185 0.90 20.01 25.41
N ILE A 186 2.14 20.31 25.02
CA ILE A 186 3.35 20.10 25.82
C ILE A 186 3.78 21.41 26.48
N GLU A 187 3.66 22.53 25.77
CA GLU A 187 4.05 23.85 26.26
C GLU A 187 2.98 24.90 26.00
N ASN A 188 2.84 25.85 26.93
CA ASN A 188 1.96 27.00 26.75
C ASN A 188 2.45 27.87 25.59
N LYS A 189 1.55 28.13 24.63
CA LYS A 189 1.84 28.87 23.38
C LYS A 189 2.38 30.30 23.60
N GLU A 190 2.15 30.87 24.78
CA GLU A 190 2.53 32.24 25.16
C GLU A 190 3.87 32.28 25.93
N SER A 191 4.48 31.12 26.16
CA SER A 191 5.83 31.01 26.74
C SER A 191 6.84 31.79 25.90
N LYS A 192 7.65 32.60 26.57
CA LYS A 192 8.63 33.55 26.00
C LYS A 192 9.57 32.91 24.97
N ASN A 193 9.82 31.61 25.08
CA ASN A 193 10.76 30.88 24.22
C ASN A 193 10.07 29.93 23.22
N CYS A 194 8.78 29.63 23.39
CA CYS A 194 8.08 28.59 22.62
C CYS A 194 8.09 28.89 21.12
N LYS A 195 7.60 30.08 20.74
CA LYS A 195 7.47 30.48 19.34
C LYS A 195 8.83 30.54 18.63
N GLU A 196 9.82 31.10 19.30
CA GLU A 196 11.16 31.25 18.74
C GLU A 196 11.87 29.89 18.60
N ARG A 197 11.80 29.04 19.63
CA ARG A 197 12.34 27.67 19.58
C ARG A 197 11.77 26.87 18.41
N PHE A 198 10.45 26.80 18.27
CA PHE A 198 9.82 26.03 17.18
C PHE A 198 10.03 26.66 15.79
N THR A 199 10.31 27.95 15.72
CA THR A 199 10.71 28.60 14.46
C THR A 199 12.14 28.19 14.09
N LEU A 200 13.07 28.27 15.03
CA LEU A 200 14.47 27.90 14.80
C LEU A 200 14.65 26.40 14.51
N LEU A 201 13.91 25.52 15.21
CA LEU A 201 13.90 24.09 14.91
C LEU A 201 13.39 23.80 13.50
N ARG A 202 12.36 24.52 13.05
CA ARG A 202 11.87 24.39 11.67
C ARG A 202 12.90 24.85 10.65
N ASN A 203 13.53 26.01 10.87
CA ASN A 203 14.59 26.49 9.98
C ASN A 203 15.75 25.48 9.92
N LEU A 204 16.14 24.91 11.06
CA LEU A 204 17.17 23.87 11.13
C LEU A 204 16.77 22.62 10.34
N TYR A 205 15.51 22.19 10.45
CA TYR A 205 14.98 21.08 9.66
C TYR A 205 14.88 21.41 8.17
N GLU A 206 14.49 22.63 7.79
CA GLU A 206 14.46 23.07 6.39
C GLU A 206 15.88 23.10 5.78
N GLU A 207 16.91 23.41 6.57
CA GLU A 207 18.30 23.41 6.13
C GLU A 207 18.88 21.99 6.00
N LYS A 208 18.64 21.12 7.00
CA LYS A 208 19.36 19.84 7.16
C LYS A 208 18.50 18.60 6.92
N GLY A 209 17.18 18.73 6.91
CA GLY A 209 16.23 17.64 6.74
C GLY A 209 16.46 16.50 7.72
N PHE A 210 16.61 15.29 7.20
CA PHE A 210 16.91 14.09 8.00
C PHE A 210 18.30 14.10 8.67
N GLY A 211 19.17 15.04 8.30
CA GLY A 211 20.50 15.20 8.88
C GLY A 211 20.55 15.97 10.19
N VAL A 212 19.42 16.51 10.69
CA VAL A 212 19.37 17.15 12.02
C VAL A 212 19.83 16.15 13.09
N THR A 213 20.79 16.56 13.90
CA THR A 213 21.41 15.73 14.93
C THR A 213 20.81 15.99 16.31
N ASP A 214 20.99 15.02 17.21
CA ASP A 214 20.52 15.15 18.60
C ASP A 214 21.18 16.33 19.31
N GLN A 215 22.46 16.56 19.03
CA GLN A 215 23.23 17.62 19.65
C GLN A 215 22.68 19.00 19.26
N GLU A 216 22.33 19.20 17.99
CA GLU A 216 21.77 20.49 17.53
C GLU A 216 20.42 20.79 18.16
N VAL A 217 19.59 19.75 18.33
CA VAL A 217 18.33 19.89 19.08
C VAL A 217 18.62 20.27 20.52
N LYS A 218 19.51 19.54 21.21
CA LYS A 218 19.89 19.81 22.62
C LYS A 218 20.46 21.20 22.81
N ASP A 219 21.35 21.65 21.92
CA ASP A 219 21.95 22.99 21.97
C ASP A 219 20.87 24.08 21.83
N LEU A 220 19.90 23.86 20.94
CA LEU A 220 18.79 24.79 20.75
C LEU A 220 17.85 24.80 21.96
N PHE A 221 17.53 23.65 22.54
CA PHE A 221 16.72 23.56 23.77
C PHE A 221 17.46 24.12 25.00
N ALA A 222 18.79 23.99 25.07
CA ALA A 222 19.60 24.63 26.12
C ALA A 222 19.56 26.16 26.02
N LYS A 223 19.64 26.70 24.79
CA LYS A 223 19.57 28.15 24.54
C LYS A 223 18.15 28.70 24.73
N TYR A 224 17.15 27.93 24.36
CA TYR A 224 15.74 28.27 24.47
C TYR A 224 15.03 27.14 25.21
N PRO A 225 15.08 27.09 26.56
CA PRO A 225 14.45 26.01 27.30
C PRO A 225 12.92 26.12 27.33
N VAL A 226 12.25 25.00 27.60
CA VAL A 226 10.83 25.00 27.98
C VAL A 226 10.72 25.62 29.36
N ILE A 227 10.11 26.81 29.44
CA ILE A 227 9.97 27.55 30.71
C ILE A 227 8.64 27.22 31.38
N ASP A 228 7.57 27.04 30.59
CA ASP A 228 6.21 26.86 31.11
C ASP A 228 5.47 25.76 30.33
N ALA A 229 5.62 24.53 30.83
CA ALA A 229 4.96 23.34 30.29
C ALA A 229 3.54 23.18 30.84
N THR A 230 2.64 22.60 30.04
CA THR A 230 1.28 22.26 30.52
C THR A 230 1.35 21.19 31.62
N SER A 231 0.25 20.92 32.32
CA SER A 231 0.21 19.80 33.29
C SER A 231 0.49 18.43 32.63
N PHE A 232 0.09 18.27 31.38
CA PHE A 232 0.42 17.10 30.58
C PHE A 232 1.90 17.12 30.18
N GLY A 233 2.39 18.24 29.63
CA GLY A 233 3.78 18.42 29.25
C GLY A 233 4.71 18.14 30.41
N ASN A 234 4.47 18.72 31.59
CA ASN A 234 5.25 18.43 32.79
C ASN A 234 5.27 16.94 33.15
N ALA A 235 4.12 16.27 33.12
CA ALA A 235 4.05 14.83 33.41
C ALA A 235 4.83 14.01 32.38
N TRP A 236 4.76 14.38 31.11
CA TRP A 236 5.46 13.70 30.04
C TRP A 236 6.97 13.96 30.09
N LEU A 237 7.39 15.23 30.07
CA LEU A 237 8.79 15.64 30.05
C LEU A 237 9.54 15.16 31.30
N SER A 238 8.86 15.00 32.44
CA SER A 238 9.45 14.43 33.66
C SER A 238 9.42 12.89 33.75
N GLY A 239 8.97 12.19 32.70
CA GLY A 239 8.99 10.72 32.63
C GLY A 239 8.03 10.05 33.59
N LYS A 240 6.86 10.66 33.84
CA LYS A 240 5.83 9.99 34.65
C LYS A 240 5.30 8.76 33.92
N SER A 241 4.68 7.86 34.67
CA SER A 241 4.14 6.62 34.10
C SER A 241 3.06 6.90 33.05
N LYS A 242 2.92 5.98 32.09
CA LYS A 242 1.87 6.01 31.04
C LYS A 242 0.49 6.34 31.59
N ARG A 243 0.15 5.78 32.75
CA ARG A 243 -1.12 6.05 33.45
C ARG A 243 -1.24 7.50 33.88
N VAL A 244 -0.20 8.06 34.52
CA VAL A 244 -0.19 9.46 34.96
C VAL A 244 -0.25 10.40 33.75
N VAL A 245 0.48 10.09 32.68
CA VAL A 245 0.45 10.88 31.43
C VAL A 245 -0.96 10.86 30.84
N ALA A 246 -1.62 9.71 30.77
CA ALA A 246 -3.00 9.58 30.29
C ALA A 246 -4.02 10.30 31.19
N ASP A 247 -3.87 10.26 32.52
CA ASP A 247 -4.74 10.97 33.46
C ASP A 247 -4.53 12.50 33.37
N LYS A 248 -3.29 12.97 33.16
CA LYS A 248 -2.97 14.39 32.97
C LYS A 248 -3.40 14.92 31.61
N LEU A 249 -3.28 14.09 30.56
CA LEU A 249 -3.89 14.35 29.27
C LEU A 249 -5.35 14.61 29.53
N GLY A 250 -5.98 13.68 30.23
CA GLY A 250 -7.29 13.80 30.77
C GLY A 250 -7.69 15.17 31.33
N GLY A 251 -7.02 15.60 32.39
CA GLY A 251 -7.27 16.90 33.02
C GLY A 251 -7.19 18.09 32.04
N PHE A 252 -6.28 18.06 31.06
CA PHE A 252 -6.18 19.08 30.01
C PHE A 252 -7.42 19.11 29.11
N LEU A 253 -8.05 17.95 28.87
CA LEU A 253 -9.22 17.86 27.99
C LEU A 253 -10.50 18.36 28.65
N ALA A 254 -10.62 18.21 29.96
CA ALA A 254 -11.78 18.64 30.72
C ALA A 254 -12.07 20.16 30.58
N GLY A 255 -11.06 20.96 30.22
CA GLY A 255 -11.20 22.40 29.98
C GLY A 255 -11.37 22.83 28.51
N GLY A 256 -11.31 21.91 27.53
CA GLY A 256 -11.37 22.24 26.10
C GLY A 256 -12.78 22.10 25.51
N ARG A 257 -13.16 22.94 24.54
CA ARG A 257 -14.41 22.75 23.77
C ARG A 257 -14.19 21.68 22.68
N GLY A 258 -14.95 20.59 22.73
CA GLY A 258 -15.05 19.57 21.67
C GLY A 258 -13.94 18.52 21.66
N LEU A 259 -14.26 17.35 21.08
CA LEU A 259 -13.36 16.20 20.85
C LEU A 259 -13.01 15.31 22.06
N TYR A 260 -13.81 15.33 23.13
CA TYR A 260 -13.56 14.52 24.34
C TYR A 260 -13.34 13.03 24.03
N TRP A 261 -14.13 12.46 23.13
CA TRP A 261 -14.08 11.04 22.79
C TRP A 261 -12.82 10.63 21.99
N ARG A 262 -12.27 11.51 21.12
CA ARG A 262 -11.03 11.25 20.36
C ARG A 262 -9.83 11.07 21.28
N ARG A 263 -9.78 11.95 22.27
CA ARG A 263 -8.70 12.02 23.25
C ARG A 263 -8.76 10.86 24.26
N TRP A 264 -9.90 10.19 24.33
CA TRP A 264 -10.09 9.02 25.17
C TRP A 264 -9.40 7.83 24.50
N LEU A 265 -9.62 7.68 23.20
CA LEU A 265 -8.92 6.68 22.42
C LEU A 265 -7.40 6.85 22.53
N GLU A 266 -6.90 8.09 22.43
CA GLU A 266 -5.48 8.41 22.61
C GLU A 266 -4.94 8.01 23.98
N ALA A 267 -5.69 8.29 25.06
CA ALA A 267 -5.33 7.84 26.41
C ALA A 267 -5.27 6.31 26.51
N GLY A 268 -6.22 5.60 25.88
CA GLY A 268 -6.27 4.14 25.84
C GLY A 268 -5.13 3.52 25.04
N LEU A 269 -4.69 4.18 23.97
CA LEU A 269 -3.51 3.78 23.21
C LEU A 269 -2.23 3.95 24.04
N ILE A 270 -2.07 5.08 24.76
CA ILE A 270 -0.92 5.29 25.66
C ILE A 270 -0.84 4.22 26.73
N THR A 271 -1.98 3.88 27.35
CA THR A 271 -2.01 2.88 28.43
C THR A 271 -1.97 1.44 27.93
N GLY A 272 -2.15 1.22 26.62
CA GLY A 272 -2.28 -0.12 26.02
C GLY A 272 -3.65 -0.77 26.27
N ASP A 273 -4.62 -0.03 26.81
CA ASP A 273 -5.99 -0.50 27.01
C ASP A 273 -6.76 -0.64 25.67
N VAL A 274 -6.35 0.12 24.65
CA VAL A 274 -6.77 -0.06 23.25
C VAL A 274 -5.54 -0.44 22.43
N THR A 275 -5.68 -1.46 21.58
CA THR A 275 -4.58 -1.94 20.73
C THR A 275 -4.73 -1.41 19.30
N PRO A 276 -3.64 -1.32 18.54
CA PRO A 276 -3.73 -0.99 17.12
C PRO A 276 -4.60 -1.96 16.32
N GLN A 277 -4.57 -3.25 16.67
CA GLN A 277 -5.41 -4.28 16.06
C GLN A 277 -6.91 -3.97 16.23
N MET A 278 -7.33 -3.55 17.43
CA MET A 278 -8.72 -3.17 17.70
C MET A 278 -9.19 -2.02 16.82
N LEU A 279 -8.30 -1.12 16.39
CA LEU A 279 -8.64 -0.05 15.46
C LEU A 279 -8.79 -0.55 14.03
N LEU A 280 -7.91 -1.44 13.58
CA LEU A 280 -8.00 -2.01 12.23
C LEU A 280 -9.27 -2.86 12.03
N ASP A 281 -9.69 -3.57 13.09
CA ASP A 281 -10.92 -4.38 13.11
C ASP A 281 -12.19 -3.54 13.31
N CYS A 282 -12.06 -2.26 13.65
CA CYS A 282 -13.16 -1.34 13.86
C CYS A 282 -13.88 -1.04 12.53
N PRO A 283 -15.23 -1.03 12.49
CA PRO A 283 -15.96 -0.43 11.37
C PRO A 283 -15.53 1.02 11.16
N VAL A 284 -15.55 1.51 9.92
CA VAL A 284 -15.37 2.94 9.63
C VAL A 284 -16.45 3.74 10.36
N ASN A 285 -16.08 4.88 10.95
CA ASN A 285 -16.91 5.65 11.91
C ASN A 285 -17.31 4.90 13.18
N GLY A 286 -16.81 3.68 13.41
CA GLY A 286 -17.23 2.84 14.52
C GLY A 286 -16.96 3.46 15.89
N MET A 287 -15.86 4.22 16.03
CA MET A 287 -15.61 4.95 17.28
C MET A 287 -16.67 6.01 17.54
N TYR A 288 -17.02 6.79 16.51
CA TYR A 288 -18.07 7.79 16.63
C TYR A 288 -19.40 7.13 17.02
N GLU A 289 -19.79 6.04 16.35
CA GLU A 289 -21.02 5.30 16.64
C GLU A 289 -21.03 4.68 18.04
N PHE A 290 -19.92 4.06 18.46
CA PHE A 290 -19.76 3.54 19.82
C PHE A 290 -20.05 4.61 20.86
N PHE A 291 -19.50 5.82 20.68
CA PHE A 291 -19.73 6.91 21.62
C PHE A 291 -21.16 7.46 21.56
N GLN A 292 -21.83 7.43 20.40
CA GLN A 292 -23.25 7.76 20.32
C GLN A 292 -24.12 6.73 21.08
N CYS A 293 -23.77 5.44 21.01
CA CYS A 293 -24.46 4.37 21.76
C CYS A 293 -24.36 4.54 23.28
N MET A 294 -23.29 5.17 23.77
CA MET A 294 -23.07 5.38 25.20
C MET A 294 -24.01 6.44 25.81
N GLY A 295 -24.72 7.26 25.01
CA GLY A 295 -25.74 8.19 25.52
C GLY A 295 -25.23 9.15 26.61
N GLU A 296 -25.89 9.19 27.77
CA GLU A 296 -25.47 9.97 28.96
C GLU A 296 -24.20 9.42 29.63
N GLU A 297 -23.90 8.13 29.47
CA GLU A 297 -22.62 7.56 29.91
C GLU A 297 -21.42 8.09 29.08
N LYS A 298 -21.66 8.84 27.99
CA LYS A 298 -20.61 9.56 27.25
C LYS A 298 -19.81 10.51 28.15
N GLU A 299 -20.42 10.98 29.23
CA GLU A 299 -19.90 12.11 30.01
C GLU A 299 -18.76 11.75 30.95
N ALA A 300 -18.60 10.49 31.33
CA ALA A 300 -17.48 10.09 32.18
C ALA A 300 -16.29 9.64 31.32
N PHE A 301 -15.70 10.54 30.51
CA PHE A 301 -14.29 10.35 30.12
C PHE A 301 -13.47 10.12 31.38
N PHE A 302 -13.79 10.89 32.43
CA PHE A 302 -13.20 10.78 33.74
C PHE A 302 -14.12 10.07 34.70
N VAL A 303 -13.53 9.19 35.49
CA VAL A 303 -14.07 8.85 36.80
C VAL A 303 -13.19 9.54 37.83
N LYS A 304 -13.70 9.80 39.04
CA LYS A 304 -12.85 10.26 40.14
C LYS A 304 -12.17 9.06 40.78
N ASP A 305 -10.91 9.20 41.17
CA ASP A 305 -10.27 8.25 42.07
C ASP A 305 -10.75 8.45 43.52
N VAL A 306 -10.25 7.65 44.44
CA VAL A 306 -10.63 7.70 45.86
C VAL A 306 -10.31 9.07 46.49
N ALA A 307 -9.36 9.82 45.93
CA ALA A 307 -8.97 11.16 46.35
C ALA A 307 -9.70 12.27 45.57
N GLY A 308 -10.72 11.93 44.78
CA GLY A 308 -11.51 12.90 44.00
C GLY A 308 -10.83 13.40 42.73
N ARG A 309 -9.67 12.85 42.35
CA ARG A 309 -8.89 13.30 41.17
C ARG A 309 -9.45 12.66 39.91
N PRO A 310 -9.58 13.41 38.79
CA PRO A 310 -10.01 12.84 37.53
C PRO A 310 -8.98 11.82 37.02
N GLN A 311 -9.46 10.63 36.66
CA GLN A 311 -8.70 9.55 36.04
C GLN A 311 -9.44 9.02 34.82
N VAL A 312 -8.70 8.53 33.83
CA VAL A 312 -9.26 7.97 32.60
C VAL A 312 -10.25 6.83 32.92
N ASN A 313 -11.43 6.85 32.31
CA ASN A 313 -12.45 5.83 32.49
C ASN A 313 -12.10 4.53 31.74
N ARG A 314 -11.40 3.63 32.42
CA ARG A 314 -11.00 2.33 31.88
C ARG A 314 -12.14 1.33 31.71
N LYS A 315 -13.26 1.51 32.40
CA LYS A 315 -14.44 0.66 32.20
C LYS A 315 -14.98 0.83 30.78
N THR A 316 -14.91 2.05 30.25
CA THR A 316 -15.34 2.32 28.89
C THR A 316 -14.43 1.63 27.85
N TYR A 317 -13.12 1.40 28.10
CA TYR A 317 -12.23 0.67 27.16
C TYR A 317 -12.67 -0.78 27.02
N LYS A 318 -13.06 -1.38 28.14
CA LYS A 318 -13.65 -2.71 28.15
C LYS A 318 -14.98 -2.75 27.40
N LYS A 319 -15.85 -1.74 27.59
CA LYS A 319 -17.11 -1.63 26.84
C LYS A 319 -16.87 -1.52 25.33
N PHE A 320 -15.88 -0.72 24.90
CA PHE A 320 -15.50 -0.62 23.50
C PHE A 320 -15.06 -1.97 22.91
N LYS A 321 -14.21 -2.71 23.64
CA LYS A 321 -13.79 -4.06 23.23
C LYS A 321 -14.97 -5.01 23.08
N LEU A 322 -15.95 -4.95 23.98
CA LEU A 322 -17.16 -5.77 23.89
C LEU A 322 -18.03 -5.35 22.69
N TRP A 323 -18.18 -4.04 22.46
CA TRP A 323 -18.93 -3.49 21.35
C TRP A 323 -18.33 -3.89 19.99
N LEU A 324 -17.00 -3.98 19.85
CA LEU A 324 -16.35 -4.43 18.62
C LEU A 324 -16.78 -5.84 18.17
N ASN A 325 -17.20 -6.70 19.09
CA ASN A 325 -17.68 -8.05 18.76
C ASN A 325 -19.09 -8.05 18.16
N ALA A 326 -19.89 -7.01 18.43
CA ALA A 326 -21.25 -6.85 17.95
C ALA A 326 -21.55 -5.36 17.74
N PRO A 327 -20.90 -4.72 16.75
CA PRO A 327 -20.98 -3.27 16.62
C PRO A 327 -22.36 -2.87 16.13
N VAL A 328 -22.94 -1.89 16.80
CA VAL A 328 -24.25 -1.30 16.51
C VAL A 328 -24.14 0.22 16.44
N ASN A 329 -25.03 0.85 15.68
CA ASN A 329 -25.22 2.30 15.72
C ASN A 329 -26.07 2.71 16.93
N LYS A 330 -26.26 4.02 17.12
CA LYS A 330 -27.08 4.59 18.21
C LYS A 330 -28.51 4.05 18.29
N ASP A 331 -29.06 3.59 17.16
CA ASP A 331 -30.42 3.07 17.05
C ASP A 331 -30.48 1.55 17.28
N GLY A 332 -29.34 0.93 17.64
CA GLY A 332 -29.21 -0.50 17.92
C GLY A 332 -29.09 -1.38 16.68
N GLN A 333 -28.98 -0.80 15.48
CA GLN A 333 -28.85 -1.56 14.24
C GLN A 333 -27.42 -2.05 14.06
N SER A 334 -27.24 -3.30 13.63
CA SER A 334 -25.90 -3.86 13.39
C SER A 334 -25.18 -3.13 12.27
N ILE A 335 -23.94 -2.70 12.55
CA ILE A 335 -23.02 -2.10 11.57
C ILE A 335 -21.82 -3.03 11.29
N ALA A 336 -21.90 -4.31 11.67
CA ALA A 336 -20.82 -5.27 11.45
C ALA A 336 -20.46 -5.46 9.97
N HIS A 337 -21.43 -5.21 9.09
CA HIS A 337 -21.31 -5.28 7.63
C HIS A 337 -20.67 -4.03 7.01
N TRP A 338 -20.45 -2.97 7.78
CA TRP A 338 -19.77 -1.78 7.26
C TRP A 338 -18.30 -2.10 6.99
N LYS A 339 -17.74 -1.41 6.01
CA LYS A 339 -16.30 -1.48 5.73
C LYS A 339 -15.51 -1.24 7.01
N LYS A 340 -14.43 -2.00 7.16
CA LYS A 340 -13.47 -1.88 8.25
C LYS A 340 -12.44 -0.80 7.92
N VAL A 341 -11.78 -0.30 8.95
CA VAL A 341 -10.66 0.64 8.81
C VAL A 341 -9.59 0.10 7.87
N ARG A 342 -9.26 -1.20 8.00
CA ARG A 342 -8.27 -1.85 7.13
C ARG A 342 -8.62 -1.86 5.64
N ASP A 343 -9.92 -1.80 5.29
CA ASP A 343 -10.37 -1.83 3.89
C ASP A 343 -10.04 -0.52 3.13
N TYR A 344 -9.57 0.51 3.85
CA TYR A 344 -9.11 1.78 3.30
C TYR A 344 -7.59 1.94 3.35
N MET A 345 -6.88 0.92 3.82
CA MET A 345 -5.43 0.88 3.78
C MET A 345 -4.96 0.15 2.52
N PRO A 346 -3.88 0.61 1.90
CA PRO A 346 -3.27 -0.14 0.81
C PRO A 346 -2.60 -1.41 1.33
N ASP A 347 -2.53 -2.44 0.50
CA ASP A 347 -2.04 -3.77 0.89
C ASP A 347 -0.60 -3.73 1.44
N TYR A 348 0.26 -2.88 0.86
CA TYR A 348 1.62 -2.68 1.37
C TYR A 348 1.65 -2.14 2.80
N ALA A 349 0.66 -1.33 3.20
CA ALA A 349 0.56 -0.79 4.56
C ALA A 349 0.00 -1.82 5.54
N LEU A 350 -0.88 -2.71 5.09
CA LEU A 350 -1.39 -3.83 5.90
C LEU A 350 -0.29 -4.82 6.25
N SER A 351 0.65 -5.09 5.33
CA SER A 351 1.81 -5.94 5.63
C SER A 351 2.70 -5.42 6.78
N ALA A 352 2.77 -4.09 6.94
CA ALA A 352 3.48 -3.46 8.06
C ALA A 352 2.70 -3.58 9.39
N CYS A 353 1.42 -3.97 9.33
CA CYS A 353 0.55 -4.21 10.48
C CYS A 353 0.46 -5.70 10.86
N ASP A 354 0.84 -6.63 9.97
CA ASP A 354 0.66 -8.06 10.18
C ASP A 354 1.42 -8.58 11.41
N GLY A 355 0.70 -9.24 12.33
CA GLY A 355 1.24 -9.86 13.53
C GLY A 355 1.46 -8.96 14.74
N VAL A 356 1.14 -7.66 14.67
CA VAL A 356 1.18 -6.61 15.75
C VAL A 356 2.22 -6.85 16.87
N VAL A 357 3.43 -7.27 16.50
CA VAL A 357 4.65 -7.12 17.29
C VAL A 357 5.49 -6.08 16.57
N CYS A 358 4.92 -4.89 16.42
CA CYS A 358 5.74 -3.73 16.14
C CYS A 358 6.40 -3.39 17.49
N LYS A 359 7.61 -3.91 17.69
CA LYS A 359 8.56 -3.33 18.65
C LYS A 359 9.28 -2.28 17.84
N LEU A 360 9.31 -1.02 18.28
CA LEU A 360 10.05 0.04 17.60
C LEU A 360 11.50 -0.42 17.49
N GLY A 361 11.83 -0.99 16.33
CA GLY A 361 12.92 -1.93 16.20
C GLY A 361 14.25 -1.21 16.13
N LYS A 362 15.31 -1.88 16.60
CA LYS A 362 16.64 -1.60 16.04
C LYS A 362 16.53 -1.78 14.53
N ARG A 363 16.98 -0.74 13.84
CA ARG A 363 17.01 -0.53 12.40
C ARG A 363 17.19 -1.82 11.60
N ALA A 364 16.37 -2.00 10.56
CA ALA A 364 16.69 -2.93 9.48
C ALA A 364 18.09 -2.62 8.94
N SER A 365 18.89 -3.66 8.65
CA SER A 365 20.26 -3.50 8.18
C SER A 365 20.30 -2.69 6.87
N LYS A 366 21.45 -2.11 6.54
CA LYS A 366 21.59 -1.37 5.29
C LYS A 366 21.21 -2.23 4.08
N GLU A 367 21.50 -3.53 4.09
CA GLU A 367 21.11 -4.47 3.04
C GLU A 367 19.59 -4.63 2.96
N GLN A 368 18.89 -4.70 4.09
CA GLN A 368 17.42 -4.79 4.13
C GLN A 368 16.76 -3.50 3.65
N ARG A 369 17.39 -2.36 3.90
CA ARG A 369 16.89 -1.05 3.50
C ARG A 369 17.18 -0.71 2.05
N ILE A 370 18.30 -1.18 1.51
CA ILE A 370 18.60 -1.13 0.09
C ILE A 370 17.70 -2.12 -0.65
N ALA A 371 17.45 -3.32 -0.12
CA ALA A 371 16.46 -4.24 -0.68
C ALA A 371 15.06 -3.62 -0.68
N GLN A 372 14.61 -3.00 0.41
CA GLN A 372 13.29 -2.34 0.48
C GLN A 372 13.20 -1.04 -0.33
N ARG A 373 14.29 -0.27 -0.47
CA ARG A 373 14.34 0.92 -1.34
C ARG A 373 14.49 0.55 -2.82
N LYS A 374 15.19 -0.54 -3.14
CA LYS A 374 15.28 -1.11 -4.48
C LYS A 374 13.93 -1.69 -4.88
N ILE A 375 13.26 -2.45 -3.99
CA ILE A 375 11.86 -2.87 -4.14
C ILE A 375 10.96 -1.63 -4.31
N ALA A 376 10.99 -0.61 -3.47
CA ALA A 376 10.10 0.56 -3.61
C ALA A 376 10.40 1.47 -4.84
N LYS A 377 11.62 1.44 -5.39
CA LYS A 377 12.01 2.21 -6.59
C LYS A 377 11.81 1.39 -7.88
N GLU A 378 11.83 0.06 -7.79
CA GLU A 378 11.44 -0.91 -8.83
C GLU A 378 9.93 -1.22 -8.77
N THR A 379 9.21 -0.90 -7.69
CA THR A 379 7.74 -1.03 -7.56
C THR A 379 7.05 0.31 -7.85
N TYR A 380 7.42 0.90 -8.99
CA TYR A 380 6.41 1.20 -10.00
C TYR A 380 6.70 0.29 -11.19
N VAL A 381 6.50 -1.01 -10.96
CA VAL A 381 6.39 -2.08 -11.94
C VAL A 381 5.31 -3.01 -11.38
N MET A 382 4.33 -3.35 -12.21
CA MET A 382 3.31 -4.35 -11.92
C MET A 382 4.01 -5.67 -11.53
N THR A 383 3.70 -6.26 -10.38
CA THR A 383 4.42 -7.48 -9.93
C THR A 383 4.16 -8.65 -10.90
N TYR A 384 5.05 -9.68 -10.94
CA TYR A 384 4.80 -10.89 -11.76
C TYR A 384 3.41 -11.47 -11.48
N GLU A 385 3.02 -11.53 -10.20
CA GLU A 385 1.74 -12.07 -9.76
C GLU A 385 0.56 -11.16 -10.17
N ASP A 386 0.71 -9.84 -10.09
CA ASP A 386 -0.34 -8.89 -10.54
C ASP A 386 -0.47 -8.88 -12.06
N ALA A 387 0.65 -8.92 -12.80
CA ALA A 387 0.68 -8.98 -14.26
C ALA A 387 0.14 -10.32 -14.78
N TYR A 388 0.51 -11.42 -14.11
CA TYR A 388 0.01 -12.75 -14.42
C TYR A 388 -1.48 -12.86 -14.09
N ASN A 389 -1.93 -12.41 -12.91
CA ASN A 389 -3.35 -12.39 -12.56
C ASN A 389 -4.16 -11.48 -13.49
N ALA A 390 -3.64 -10.32 -13.90
CA ALA A 390 -4.27 -9.49 -14.92
C ALA A 390 -4.38 -10.18 -16.27
N ALA A 391 -3.36 -10.94 -16.67
CA ALA A 391 -3.39 -11.73 -17.91
C ALA A 391 -4.39 -12.87 -17.84
N ILE A 392 -4.45 -13.56 -16.69
CA ILE A 392 -5.43 -14.63 -16.42
C ILE A 392 -6.85 -14.07 -16.32
N ASP A 393 -7.04 -12.88 -15.74
CA ASP A 393 -8.35 -12.22 -15.69
C ASP A 393 -8.79 -11.75 -17.07
N ALA A 394 -7.87 -11.25 -17.90
CA ALA A 394 -8.14 -10.98 -19.31
C ALA A 394 -8.54 -12.26 -20.07
N TYR A 395 -7.85 -13.38 -19.82
CA TYR A 395 -8.18 -14.69 -20.38
C TYR A 395 -9.58 -15.16 -19.94
N ARG A 396 -9.90 -15.07 -18.64
CA ARG A 396 -11.21 -15.44 -18.09
C ARG A 396 -12.34 -14.55 -18.61
N ALA A 397 -12.04 -13.28 -18.88
CA ALA A 397 -12.97 -12.33 -19.50
C ALA A 397 -13.14 -12.56 -21.02
N GLY A 398 -12.46 -13.53 -21.62
CA GLY A 398 -12.51 -13.83 -23.05
C GLY A 398 -11.70 -12.86 -23.92
N ASN A 399 -10.90 -11.98 -23.33
CA ASN A 399 -10.00 -11.06 -24.03
C ASN A 399 -8.65 -11.73 -24.29
N TYR A 400 -8.65 -12.73 -25.16
CA TYR A 400 -7.51 -13.60 -25.39
C TYR A 400 -6.33 -12.87 -26.03
N GLU A 401 -6.54 -11.85 -26.85
CA GLU A 401 -5.49 -11.01 -27.45
C GLU A 401 -4.77 -10.17 -26.40
N SER A 402 -5.50 -9.65 -25.41
CA SER A 402 -4.88 -8.96 -24.28
C SER A 402 -4.12 -9.93 -23.39
N ALA A 403 -4.70 -11.09 -23.09
CA ALA A 403 -4.04 -12.13 -22.32
C ALA A 403 -2.74 -12.60 -22.99
N ALA A 404 -2.76 -12.86 -24.31
CA ALA A 404 -1.59 -13.27 -25.07
C ALA A 404 -0.47 -12.24 -24.99
N ARG A 405 -0.76 -10.95 -25.22
CA ARG A 405 0.27 -9.89 -25.13
C ARG A 405 0.90 -9.80 -23.73
N GLN A 406 0.09 -9.93 -22.69
CA GLN A 406 0.57 -9.85 -21.30
C GLN A 406 1.40 -11.10 -20.94
N LEU A 407 0.94 -12.29 -21.30
CA LEU A 407 1.67 -13.54 -21.10
C LEU A 407 2.95 -13.62 -21.94
N GLU A 408 2.98 -13.05 -23.15
CA GLU A 408 4.19 -12.98 -23.99
C GLU A 408 5.25 -12.06 -23.36
N ALA A 409 4.82 -10.91 -22.83
CA ALA A 409 5.71 -10.02 -22.09
C ALA A 409 6.30 -10.74 -20.87
N LEU A 410 5.47 -11.48 -20.13
CA LEU A 410 5.92 -12.29 -18.99
C LEU A 410 6.84 -13.44 -19.41
N SER A 411 6.54 -14.14 -20.50
CA SER A 411 7.38 -15.24 -21.01
C SER A 411 8.73 -14.75 -21.52
N ALA A 412 8.83 -13.53 -22.03
CA ALA A 412 10.10 -12.93 -22.39
C ALA A 412 11.00 -12.67 -21.17
N GLU A 413 10.40 -12.31 -20.03
CA GLU A 413 11.10 -12.06 -18.77
C GLU A 413 11.39 -13.34 -17.98
N TYR A 414 10.50 -14.33 -18.06
CA TYR A 414 10.58 -15.62 -17.38
C TYR A 414 10.53 -16.80 -18.38
N PRO A 415 11.55 -16.94 -19.24
CA PRO A 415 11.54 -17.88 -20.37
C PRO A 415 11.51 -19.36 -19.97
N ASP A 416 11.86 -19.69 -18.73
CA ASP A 416 11.90 -21.08 -18.23
C ASP A 416 10.69 -21.43 -17.36
N ASN A 417 9.63 -20.60 -17.35
CA ASN A 417 8.42 -20.88 -16.57
C ASN A 417 7.42 -21.75 -17.36
N ALA A 418 7.34 -23.04 -17.02
CA ALA A 418 6.46 -23.98 -17.71
C ALA A 418 4.98 -23.60 -17.67
N LEU A 419 4.53 -22.95 -16.60
CA LEU A 419 3.13 -22.53 -16.44
C LEU A 419 2.78 -21.43 -17.45
N LEU A 420 3.62 -20.39 -17.59
CA LEU A 420 3.42 -19.33 -18.60
C LEU A 420 3.34 -19.89 -20.01
N HIS A 421 4.22 -20.83 -20.35
CA HIS A 421 4.20 -21.49 -21.66
C HIS A 421 2.93 -22.34 -21.84
N ASN A 422 2.42 -22.94 -20.77
CA ASN A 422 1.20 -23.72 -20.81
C ASN A 422 -0.04 -22.83 -21.01
N ASP A 423 -0.08 -21.69 -20.32
CA ASP A 423 -1.17 -20.71 -20.43
C ASP A 423 -1.12 -19.94 -21.75
N LEU A 424 0.07 -19.66 -22.30
CA LEU A 424 0.23 -19.19 -23.67
C LEU A 424 -0.29 -20.22 -24.67
N ALA A 425 0.02 -21.50 -24.48
CA ALA A 425 -0.49 -22.55 -25.35
C ALA A 425 -2.02 -22.66 -25.30
N ALA A 426 -2.62 -22.56 -24.11
CA ALA A 426 -4.07 -22.52 -23.95
C ALA A 426 -4.69 -21.26 -24.58
N THR A 427 -4.10 -20.08 -24.34
CA THR A 427 -4.54 -18.79 -24.91
C THR A 427 -4.48 -18.82 -26.44
N TYR A 428 -3.43 -19.40 -27.02
CA TYR A 428 -3.32 -19.55 -28.46
C TYR A 428 -4.28 -20.55 -29.07
N ASN A 429 -4.61 -21.63 -28.36
CA ASN A 429 -5.70 -22.52 -28.77
C ASN A 429 -7.05 -21.79 -28.84
N HIS A 430 -7.34 -20.87 -27.90
CA HIS A 430 -8.56 -20.05 -27.93
C HIS A 430 -8.56 -19.01 -29.05
N LEU A 431 -7.39 -18.49 -29.43
CA LEU A 431 -7.22 -17.58 -30.57
C LEU A 431 -7.20 -18.28 -31.93
N GLY A 432 -7.23 -19.62 -31.97
CA GLY A 432 -7.08 -20.40 -33.21
C GLY A 432 -5.66 -20.38 -33.80
N ARG A 433 -4.67 -19.91 -33.03
CA ARG A 433 -3.25 -19.83 -33.40
C ARG A 433 -2.54 -21.12 -33.00
N TYR A 434 -2.92 -22.22 -33.65
CA TYR A 434 -2.59 -23.58 -33.22
C TYR A 434 -1.10 -23.92 -33.34
N GLU A 435 -0.41 -23.39 -34.34
CA GLU A 435 1.03 -23.57 -34.52
C GLU A 435 1.83 -22.96 -33.36
N GLU A 436 1.48 -21.75 -32.90
CA GLU A 436 2.10 -21.14 -31.73
C GLU A 436 1.78 -21.92 -30.45
N ALA A 437 0.55 -22.42 -30.31
CA ALA A 437 0.18 -23.26 -29.17
C ALA A 437 1.06 -24.52 -29.08
N ILE A 438 1.31 -25.19 -30.21
CA ILE A 438 2.19 -26.36 -30.30
C ILE A 438 3.62 -25.98 -29.90
N LYS A 439 4.13 -24.84 -30.39
CA LYS A 439 5.49 -24.39 -30.09
C LYS A 439 5.70 -24.19 -28.58
N HIS A 440 4.80 -23.48 -27.91
CA HIS A 440 4.92 -23.25 -26.47
C HIS A 440 4.77 -24.55 -25.65
N ALA A 441 3.84 -25.43 -26.04
CA ALA A 441 3.68 -26.74 -25.40
C ALA A 441 4.92 -27.65 -25.56
N GLN A 442 5.60 -27.60 -26.71
CA GLN A 442 6.82 -28.36 -26.96
C GLN A 442 8.03 -27.82 -26.18
N GLU A 443 8.11 -26.51 -25.96
CA GLU A 443 9.20 -25.91 -25.19
C GLU A 443 9.21 -26.42 -23.75
N ILE A 444 8.03 -26.63 -23.15
CA ILE A 444 7.87 -27.23 -21.82
C ILE A 444 8.54 -28.60 -21.74
N VAL A 445 8.24 -29.47 -22.71
CA VAL A 445 8.70 -30.86 -22.72
C VAL A 445 10.17 -30.97 -23.12
N ARG A 446 10.64 -30.12 -24.05
CA ARG A 446 11.99 -30.20 -24.62
C ARG A 446 13.05 -29.54 -23.75
N ARG A 447 12.70 -28.43 -23.09
CA ARG A 447 13.67 -27.55 -22.43
C ARG A 447 13.42 -27.37 -20.95
N ILE A 448 12.16 -27.20 -20.54
CA ILE A 448 11.86 -26.67 -19.20
C ILE A 448 11.83 -27.77 -18.13
N GLY A 449 11.65 -29.05 -18.49
CA GLY A 449 11.91 -30.17 -17.58
C GLY A 449 10.87 -30.37 -16.46
N ASP A 450 9.94 -29.43 -16.25
CA ASP A 450 8.92 -29.48 -15.21
C ASP A 450 7.79 -30.46 -15.56
N LYS A 451 7.93 -31.68 -15.03
CA LYS A 451 6.99 -32.77 -15.25
C LYS A 451 5.56 -32.48 -14.75
N SER A 452 5.37 -31.55 -13.83
CA SER A 452 4.05 -31.22 -13.30
C SER A 452 3.13 -30.62 -14.37
N GLN A 453 3.71 -29.90 -15.35
CA GLN A 453 2.99 -29.29 -16.47
C GLN A 453 2.91 -30.18 -17.71
N TYR A 454 3.62 -31.31 -17.75
CA TYR A 454 3.71 -32.14 -18.95
C TYR A 454 2.35 -32.66 -19.41
N ALA A 455 1.51 -33.07 -18.47
CA ALA A 455 0.18 -33.57 -18.80
C ALA A 455 -0.69 -32.47 -19.43
N ALA A 456 -0.64 -31.24 -18.92
CA ALA A 456 -1.37 -30.09 -19.46
C ALA A 456 -0.81 -29.65 -20.82
N ALA A 457 0.52 -29.57 -20.95
CA ALA A 457 1.19 -29.21 -22.20
C ALA A 457 0.86 -30.21 -23.32
N GLN A 458 0.90 -31.52 -23.04
CA GLN A 458 0.55 -32.56 -23.99
C GLN A 458 -0.93 -32.52 -24.35
N TYR A 459 -1.81 -32.18 -23.41
CA TYR A 459 -3.21 -31.95 -23.74
C TYR A 459 -3.37 -30.76 -24.70
N ASN A 460 -2.74 -29.62 -24.39
CA ASN A 460 -2.80 -28.40 -25.20
C ASN A 460 -2.24 -28.63 -26.63
N ALA A 461 -1.14 -29.37 -26.76
CA ALA A 461 -0.63 -29.79 -28.06
C ALA A 461 -1.56 -30.77 -28.77
N GLY A 462 -2.14 -31.74 -28.05
CA GLY A 462 -3.09 -32.71 -28.60
C GLY A 462 -4.33 -32.03 -29.18
N PHE A 463 -4.85 -31.02 -28.48
CA PHE A 463 -5.95 -30.19 -28.95
C PHE A 463 -5.57 -29.40 -30.20
N ALA A 464 -4.44 -28.70 -30.19
CA ALA A 464 -3.96 -27.94 -31.35
C ALA A 464 -3.77 -28.84 -32.60
N TYR A 465 -3.15 -30.01 -32.43
CA TYR A 465 -3.00 -30.99 -33.51
C TYR A 465 -4.34 -31.50 -34.03
N GLU A 466 -5.32 -31.70 -33.14
CA GLU A 466 -6.65 -32.13 -33.55
C GLU A 466 -7.34 -31.04 -34.40
N GLN A 467 -7.27 -29.77 -34.00
CA GLN A 467 -7.85 -28.66 -34.76
C GLN A 467 -7.18 -28.50 -36.13
N LEU A 468 -5.88 -28.80 -36.22
CA LEU A 468 -5.14 -28.86 -37.48
C LEU A 468 -5.39 -30.15 -38.30
N GLY A 469 -6.27 -31.05 -37.84
CA GLY A 469 -6.59 -32.31 -38.53
C GLY A 469 -5.51 -33.40 -38.45
N LYS A 470 -4.46 -33.17 -37.67
CA LYS A 470 -3.32 -34.09 -37.47
C LYS A 470 -3.65 -35.13 -36.39
N LEU A 471 -4.66 -35.95 -36.68
CA LEU A 471 -5.32 -36.83 -35.69
C LEU A 471 -4.37 -37.83 -35.01
N ASP A 472 -3.38 -38.37 -35.73
CA ASP A 472 -2.43 -39.33 -35.15
C ASP A 472 -1.52 -38.66 -34.09
N GLN A 473 -1.08 -37.42 -34.37
CA GLN A 473 -0.28 -36.62 -33.42
C GLN A 473 -1.13 -36.17 -32.24
N ALA A 474 -2.40 -35.84 -32.48
CA ALA A 474 -3.36 -35.53 -31.42
C ALA A 474 -3.55 -36.72 -30.47
N LEU A 475 -3.79 -37.91 -31.02
CA LEU A 475 -3.98 -39.14 -30.24
C LEU A 475 -2.74 -39.48 -29.41
N ALA A 476 -1.54 -39.35 -29.99
CA ALA A 476 -0.29 -39.60 -29.30
C ALA A 476 -0.13 -38.67 -28.08
N ASN A 477 -0.35 -37.36 -28.29
CA ASN A 477 -0.24 -36.37 -27.22
C ASN A 477 -1.30 -36.55 -26.13
N TYR A 478 -2.55 -36.86 -26.48
CA TYR A 478 -3.59 -37.17 -25.49
C TYR A 478 -3.27 -38.40 -24.64
N ARG A 479 -2.71 -39.46 -25.23
CA ARG A 479 -2.25 -40.63 -24.46
C ARG A 479 -1.09 -40.29 -23.53
N LEU A 480 -0.14 -39.48 -23.99
CA LEU A 480 0.95 -39.01 -23.14
C LEU A 480 0.42 -38.17 -21.97
N SER A 481 -0.57 -37.30 -22.22
CA SER A 481 -1.25 -36.53 -21.18
C SER A 481 -1.88 -37.41 -20.11
N VAL A 482 -2.60 -38.47 -20.52
CA VAL A 482 -3.17 -39.47 -19.60
C VAL A 482 -2.08 -40.19 -18.82
N ASN A 483 -1.00 -40.62 -19.47
CA ASN A 483 0.12 -41.31 -18.82
C ASN A 483 0.84 -40.44 -17.80
N ASN A 484 0.88 -39.12 -18.02
CA ASN A 484 1.45 -38.14 -17.10
C ASN A 484 0.44 -37.65 -16.03
N GLY A 485 -0.69 -38.34 -15.87
CA GLY A 485 -1.61 -38.16 -14.74
C GLY A 485 -2.88 -37.38 -15.05
N ASN A 486 -3.11 -36.91 -16.29
CA ASN A 486 -4.35 -36.25 -16.67
C ASN A 486 -5.38 -37.26 -17.22
N HIS A 487 -5.95 -38.07 -16.34
CA HIS A 487 -6.93 -39.10 -16.71
C HIS A 487 -8.25 -38.53 -17.28
N LYS A 488 -8.53 -37.24 -17.11
CA LYS A 488 -9.74 -36.57 -17.64
C LYS A 488 -9.76 -36.54 -19.18
N VAL A 489 -8.60 -36.70 -19.83
CA VAL A 489 -8.42 -36.67 -21.29
C VAL A 489 -8.80 -38.01 -21.96
N GLN A 490 -9.17 -39.06 -21.19
CA GLN A 490 -9.49 -40.38 -21.73
C GLN A 490 -10.69 -40.38 -22.72
N SER A 491 -11.63 -39.47 -22.54
CA SER A 491 -12.74 -39.25 -23.46
C SER A 491 -12.26 -38.73 -24.81
N ASP A 492 -11.32 -37.78 -24.82
CA ASP A 492 -10.69 -37.24 -26.03
C ASP A 492 -9.88 -38.30 -26.77
N VAL A 493 -9.14 -39.15 -26.06
CA VAL A 493 -8.45 -40.33 -26.64
C VAL A 493 -9.45 -41.22 -27.38
N THR A 494 -10.57 -41.54 -26.74
CA THR A 494 -11.63 -42.40 -27.33
C THR A 494 -12.26 -41.75 -28.54
N ARG A 495 -12.56 -40.45 -28.45
CA ARG A 495 -13.15 -39.62 -29.50
C ARG A 495 -12.25 -39.55 -30.73
N VAL A 496 -10.98 -39.21 -30.57
CA VAL A 496 -10.00 -39.14 -31.68
C VAL A 496 -9.72 -40.53 -32.26
N THR A 497 -9.65 -41.58 -31.45
CA THR A 497 -9.49 -42.97 -31.92
C THR A 497 -10.63 -43.38 -32.86
N ASN A 498 -11.87 -43.04 -32.50
CA ASN A 498 -13.03 -43.31 -33.35
C ASN A 498 -13.00 -42.47 -34.64
N LYS A 499 -12.57 -41.20 -34.58
CA LYS A 499 -12.36 -40.36 -35.79
C LYS A 499 -11.34 -41.00 -36.74
N ILE A 500 -10.20 -41.47 -36.23
CA ILE A 500 -9.17 -42.17 -37.03
C ILE A 500 -9.73 -43.48 -37.62
N ARG A 501 -10.45 -44.27 -36.81
CA ARG A 501 -11.07 -45.53 -37.26
C ARG A 501 -12.12 -45.31 -38.36
N ASN A 502 -12.89 -44.23 -38.28
CA ASN A 502 -13.89 -43.90 -39.29
C ASN A 502 -13.23 -43.32 -40.56
N ASN A 503 -12.17 -42.51 -40.42
CA ASN A 503 -11.36 -42.03 -41.56
C ASN A 503 -10.58 -43.16 -42.27
N THR A 504 -10.21 -44.22 -41.56
CA THR A 504 -9.58 -45.41 -42.16
C THR A 504 -10.58 -46.38 -42.78
N LYS A 505 -11.84 -46.36 -42.35
CA LYS A 505 -12.96 -47.05 -43.00
C LYS A 505 -13.47 -46.33 -44.25
N SER A 506 -13.37 -45.00 -44.30
CA SER A 506 -13.78 -44.18 -45.46
C SER A 506 -12.72 -44.07 -46.56
N LYS A 507 -11.46 -44.44 -46.30
CA LYS A 507 -10.47 -44.73 -47.35
C LYS A 507 -10.80 -46.09 -47.98
N PRO A 508 -11.09 -46.20 -49.29
CA PRO A 508 -11.43 -47.48 -49.90
C PRO A 508 -10.24 -48.43 -49.77
N LYS A 509 -10.41 -49.53 -49.02
CA LYS A 509 -9.41 -50.60 -48.99
C LYS A 509 -9.43 -51.31 -50.33
N LYS A 510 -8.27 -51.30 -51.02
CA LYS A 510 -7.98 -52.18 -52.14
C LYS A 510 -8.36 -53.61 -51.77
N VAL A 511 -9.17 -54.20 -52.64
CA VAL A 511 -9.66 -55.58 -52.60
C VAL A 511 -8.48 -56.56 -52.53
N ALA A 512 -8.54 -57.51 -51.62
CA ALA A 512 -7.79 -58.78 -51.72
C ALA A 512 -8.69 -59.90 -51.16
N PHE A 513 -9.05 -60.80 -52.07
CA PHE A 513 -9.89 -61.99 -51.92
C PHE A 513 -9.29 -63.04 -50.97
N ASN A 514 -10.13 -63.81 -50.25
CA ASN A 514 -10.31 -65.25 -50.52
C ASN A 514 -11.29 -65.96 -49.56
N ASP A 515 -12.19 -66.69 -50.22
CA ASP A 515 -13.20 -67.69 -49.85
C ASP A 515 -12.72 -68.76 -48.83
N ALA A 516 -13.49 -69.18 -47.81
CA ALA A 516 -14.74 -69.96 -47.77
C ALA A 516 -14.60 -71.47 -48.11
N ALA A 517 -14.64 -72.30 -47.06
CA ALA A 517 -15.11 -73.69 -47.04
C ALA A 517 -15.31 -74.08 -45.55
N GLY A 518 -16.37 -74.67 -45.03
CA GLY A 518 -17.59 -75.29 -45.56
C GLY A 518 -17.96 -76.50 -44.68
N ARG A 519 -19.25 -76.66 -44.33
CA ARG A 519 -19.97 -77.88 -43.88
C ARG A 519 -20.14 -78.24 -42.37
N VAL A 520 -21.27 -77.81 -41.78
CA VAL A 520 -22.52 -78.55 -41.42
C VAL A 520 -22.47 -79.96 -40.73
N LYS A 521 -23.18 -80.06 -39.57
CA LYS A 521 -23.91 -81.21 -38.88
C LYS A 521 -23.06 -82.39 -38.32
N THR A 522 -23.35 -83.11 -37.21
CA THR A 522 -24.56 -83.44 -36.41
C THR A 522 -24.19 -84.16 -35.08
N LYS A 523 -25.08 -84.08 -34.07
CA LYS A 523 -25.45 -85.02 -32.96
C LYS A 523 -24.44 -86.04 -32.35
N GLY A 524 -24.18 -85.87 -31.04
CA GLY A 524 -24.47 -86.86 -29.97
C GLY A 524 -23.45 -87.95 -29.59
N MET A 525 -22.78 -87.79 -28.43
CA MET A 525 -22.49 -88.86 -27.44
C MET A 525 -21.80 -88.27 -26.18
N LYS A 526 -22.25 -88.68 -25.00
CA LYS A 526 -21.66 -88.47 -23.65
C LYS A 526 -20.65 -89.62 -23.34
N PRO A 527 -19.94 -89.67 -22.19
CA PRO A 527 -19.20 -88.66 -21.42
C PRO A 527 -17.82 -89.19 -20.88
N GLN A 528 -17.15 -88.38 -20.03
CA GLN A 528 -16.26 -88.77 -18.90
C GLN A 528 -14.80 -89.27 -19.18
N VAL A 529 -13.78 -88.43 -18.97
CA VAL A 529 -12.88 -88.21 -17.80
C VAL A 529 -11.52 -88.95 -17.91
N LEU A 530 -10.42 -88.20 -17.79
CA LEU A 530 -9.25 -88.41 -16.89
C LEU A 530 -7.88 -88.15 -17.53
N LYS A 531 -7.20 -87.19 -16.89
CA LYS A 531 -5.77 -87.13 -16.50
C LYS A 531 -4.68 -87.03 -17.57
N GLY A 532 -3.88 -85.97 -17.40
CA GLY A 532 -2.45 -86.18 -17.20
C GLY A 532 -1.53 -85.12 -17.79
N LEU A 533 -1.01 -84.27 -16.90
CA LEU A 533 0.37 -83.77 -16.88
C LEU A 533 0.81 -82.68 -17.89
N SER A 534 1.22 -81.57 -17.29
CA SER A 534 2.18 -80.55 -17.77
C SER A 534 3.50 -81.19 -18.27
N PRO A 535 4.42 -80.49 -19.00
CA PRO A 535 5.15 -79.34 -18.44
C PRO A 535 5.68 -78.24 -19.40
N ARG A 536 5.86 -77.05 -18.80
CA ARG A 536 7.00 -76.09 -18.86
C ARG A 536 7.61 -75.59 -20.20
N GLY A 537 7.89 -74.28 -20.17
CA GLY A 537 9.10 -73.62 -20.73
C GLY A 537 8.74 -72.43 -21.64
N ARG A 538 8.89 -71.16 -21.23
CA ARG A 538 10.12 -70.29 -21.21
C ARG A 538 10.74 -70.12 -22.62
N VAL A 539 11.18 -68.94 -23.07
CA VAL A 539 11.66 -67.70 -22.40
C VAL A 539 11.08 -66.48 -23.10
#